data_AF-A0A813F5B1-F1
#
_entry.id   AF-A0A813F5B1-F1
#
_cell.length_a   1.000
_cell.length_b   1.000
_cell.length_c   1.000
_cell.angle_alpha   90.00
_cell.angle_beta   90.00
_cell.angle_gamma   90.00
#
_symmetry.space_group_name_H-M   'P 1'
#
loop_
_entity.id
_entity.type
_entity.pdbx_description
1 polymer ?
#
loop_
_entity_poly.entity_id
_entity_poly.type
_entity_poly.pdbx_seq_one_letter_code
_entity_poly.pdbx_strand_id
1 'polypeptide(L)'
;MFYYMIFGSSVNPAGNDGPSGGSHIKGTLIYISLGGWLLHSETEGDLNLLVNTQAATVMHELGHALGLRHGGGDNIINKPNYISIMNYLYQTSGLPKLGHPQEGDRFYLAHPACNTHLCSGSCTWDQKVAALHDGPRSKSFRIGYSHGQSMHIDESAVSEQGGLADKPGEGTTPVDFNCDGNISSAPIRKLVHDCIDDPLSRFDPGKPDRNEACAGKNGTRRQRAVLNDHDDWGQLSLFFAELYDPSALDLRLGAYLERLRREGSSLGITF
;
A
#
# COMPACT_ATOMS: atom_id res chain seq x y z
N MET A 1 0.22 11.29 21.62
CA MET A 1 -0.96 10.67 21.00
C MET A 1 -0.74 9.17 20.96
N PHE A 2 -1.73 8.35 21.29
CA PHE A 2 -1.63 6.89 21.21
C PHE A 2 -2.60 6.36 20.15
N TYR A 3 -2.17 5.34 19.41
CA TYR A 3 -3.00 4.60 18.47
C TYR A 3 -3.30 3.22 19.08
N TYR A 4 -4.56 2.80 19.02
CA TYR A 4 -5.03 1.54 19.56
C TYR A 4 -5.47 0.65 18.42
N MET A 5 -4.94 -0.57 18.39
CA MET A 5 -5.25 -1.57 17.39
C MET A 5 -5.90 -2.79 18.03
N ILE A 6 -7.05 -3.18 17.52
CA ILE A 6 -7.81 -4.34 18.00
C ILE A 6 -7.79 -5.41 16.90
N PHE A 7 -7.36 -6.62 17.26
CA PHE A 7 -7.47 -7.79 16.39
C PHE A 7 -8.72 -8.58 16.79
N GLY A 8 -9.67 -8.68 15.88
CA GLY A 8 -10.86 -9.51 16.00
C GLY A 8 -10.86 -10.59 14.93
N SER A 9 -11.67 -11.64 15.12
CA SER A 9 -11.89 -12.63 14.06
C SER A 9 -12.68 -12.00 12.92
N SER A 10 -13.87 -11.48 13.19
CA SER A 10 -14.73 -10.87 12.17
C SER A 10 -15.55 -9.72 12.78
N VAL A 11 -15.87 -8.72 11.95
CA VAL A 11 -16.85 -7.66 12.27
C VAL A 11 -18.29 -8.11 12.00
N ASN A 12 -18.46 -9.22 11.28
CA ASN A 12 -19.78 -9.76 10.95
C ASN A 12 -20.29 -10.65 12.10
N PRO A 13 -21.57 -10.52 12.51
CA PRO A 13 -22.13 -11.30 13.61
C PRO A 13 -22.05 -12.82 13.43
N ALA A 14 -22.07 -13.29 12.17
CA ALA A 14 -21.98 -14.71 11.84
C ALA A 14 -20.54 -15.25 11.81
N GLY A 15 -19.52 -14.40 12.00
CA GLY A 15 -18.11 -14.81 11.96
C GLY A 15 -17.54 -15.01 10.55
N ASN A 16 -18.33 -14.73 9.50
CA ASN A 16 -17.90 -14.83 8.10
C ASN A 16 -16.87 -13.75 7.75
N ASP A 17 -16.21 -13.90 6.61
CA ASP A 17 -15.30 -12.90 6.05
C ASP A 17 -15.99 -11.53 5.89
N GLY A 18 -15.18 -10.49 6.01
CA GLY A 18 -15.58 -9.08 5.88
C GLY A 18 -14.36 -8.24 5.53
N PRO A 19 -14.42 -6.91 5.69
CA PRO A 19 -13.25 -6.05 5.50
C PRO A 19 -12.05 -6.55 6.30
N SER A 20 -10.84 -6.44 5.73
CA SER A 20 -9.61 -6.87 6.39
C SER A 20 -9.31 -6.06 7.65
N GLY A 21 -9.71 -4.79 7.66
CA GLY A 21 -9.62 -3.88 8.79
C GLY A 21 -10.46 -2.63 8.58
N GLY A 22 -10.26 -1.65 9.46
CA GLY A 22 -10.86 -0.33 9.32
C GLY A 22 -10.29 0.66 10.31
N SER A 23 -10.23 1.92 9.89
CA SER A 23 -9.75 3.05 10.68
C SER A 23 -10.39 4.35 10.20
N HIS A 24 -10.63 5.27 11.12
CA HIS A 24 -11.06 6.62 10.74
C HIS A 24 -9.87 7.44 10.24
N ILE A 25 -10.10 8.29 9.24
CA ILE A 25 -9.11 9.26 8.77
C ILE A 25 -8.70 10.17 9.93
N LYS A 26 -7.39 10.23 10.24
CA LYS A 26 -6.83 10.95 11.39
C LYS A 26 -7.39 10.49 12.75
N GLY A 27 -7.89 9.25 12.81
CA GLY A 27 -8.40 8.62 14.03
C GLY A 27 -7.29 7.94 14.85
N THR A 28 -7.65 7.48 16.05
CA THR A 28 -6.74 6.76 16.95
C THR A 28 -7.11 5.29 17.13
N LEU A 29 -8.21 4.84 16.53
CA LEU A 29 -8.75 3.48 16.68
C LEU A 29 -8.65 2.76 15.34
N ILE A 30 -8.01 1.60 15.38
CA ILE A 30 -7.82 0.69 14.25
C ILE A 30 -8.36 -0.67 14.65
N TYR A 31 -9.06 -1.36 13.75
CA TYR A 31 -9.35 -2.77 13.91
C TYR A 31 -8.84 -3.59 12.72
N ILE A 32 -8.52 -4.85 12.98
CA ILE A 32 -8.13 -5.86 12.00
C ILE A 32 -9.06 -7.07 12.17
N SER A 33 -9.64 -7.57 11.08
CA SER A 33 -10.66 -8.64 11.08
C SER A 33 -10.49 -9.60 9.89
N LEU A 34 -9.46 -10.45 9.95
CA LEU A 34 -9.07 -11.37 8.87
C LEU A 34 -9.66 -12.79 8.99
N GLY A 35 -10.57 -13.03 9.93
CA GLY A 35 -11.30 -14.29 10.04
C GLY A 35 -12.18 -14.52 8.81
N GLY A 36 -12.24 -15.77 8.35
CA GLY A 36 -12.97 -16.15 7.12
C GLY A 36 -12.19 -15.93 5.82
N TRP A 37 -11.04 -15.25 5.84
CA TRP A 37 -10.17 -15.04 4.67
C TRP A 37 -9.36 -16.28 4.26
N LEU A 38 -9.64 -17.42 4.90
CA LEU A 38 -8.99 -18.73 4.66
C LEU A 38 -7.45 -18.69 4.78
N LEU A 39 -6.91 -17.79 5.60
CA LEU A 39 -5.48 -17.71 5.88
C LEU A 39 -5.07 -18.82 6.87
N HIS A 40 -4.00 -19.52 6.57
CA HIS A 40 -3.47 -20.63 7.37
C HIS A 40 -1.94 -20.69 7.23
N SER A 41 -1.29 -21.62 7.93
CA SER A 41 0.18 -21.70 8.01
C SER A 41 0.70 -23.11 7.69
N GLU A 42 -0.01 -23.85 6.82
CA GLU A 42 0.33 -25.25 6.51
C GLU A 42 1.60 -25.36 5.66
N THR A 43 1.78 -24.46 4.69
CA THR A 43 3.01 -24.36 3.90
C THR A 43 3.74 -23.05 4.17
N GLU A 44 5.00 -22.96 3.72
CA GLU A 44 5.76 -21.70 3.76
C GLU A 44 5.04 -20.58 2.98
N GLY A 45 4.43 -20.92 1.83
CA GLY A 45 3.66 -19.97 1.04
C GLY A 45 2.40 -19.48 1.75
N ASP A 46 1.70 -20.35 2.48
CA ASP A 46 0.52 -19.96 3.27
C ASP A 46 0.91 -19.11 4.48
N LEU A 47 2.00 -19.48 5.17
CA LEU A 47 2.55 -18.68 6.26
C LEU A 47 2.95 -17.28 5.79
N ASN A 48 3.61 -17.17 4.63
CA ASN A 48 3.93 -15.87 4.04
C ASN A 48 2.66 -15.09 3.71
N LEU A 49 1.66 -15.71 3.08
CA LEU A 49 0.38 -15.05 2.78
C LEU A 49 -0.31 -14.53 4.06
N LEU A 50 -0.35 -15.34 5.12
CA LEU A 50 -0.89 -14.97 6.42
C LEU A 50 -0.18 -13.74 7.01
N VAL A 51 1.16 -13.80 7.11
CA VAL A 51 1.97 -12.73 7.71
C VAL A 51 1.92 -11.45 6.86
N ASN A 52 2.07 -11.58 5.55
CA ASN A 52 2.07 -10.45 4.62
C ASN A 52 0.70 -9.75 4.58
N THR A 53 -0.39 -10.51 4.57
CA THR A 53 -1.75 -9.94 4.60
C THR A 53 -2.00 -9.19 5.91
N GLN A 54 -1.57 -9.74 7.05
CA GLN A 54 -1.64 -9.07 8.34
C GLN A 54 -0.83 -7.77 8.36
N ALA A 55 0.45 -7.83 7.97
CA ALA A 55 1.34 -6.67 7.95
C ALA A 55 0.84 -5.56 7.02
N ALA A 56 0.39 -5.93 5.83
CA ALA A 56 -0.17 -4.99 4.86
C ALA A 56 -1.45 -4.31 5.38
N THR A 57 -2.37 -5.09 5.96
CA THR A 57 -3.62 -4.54 6.52
C THR A 57 -3.32 -3.58 7.66
N VAL A 58 -2.45 -3.98 8.59
CA VAL A 58 -2.00 -3.12 9.70
C VAL A 58 -1.44 -1.80 9.19
N MET A 59 -0.56 -1.84 8.19
CA MET A 59 0.05 -0.65 7.62
C MET A 59 -0.98 0.22 6.89
N HIS A 60 -1.90 -0.38 6.14
CA HIS A 60 -2.98 0.33 5.45
C HIS A 60 -3.89 1.11 6.43
N GLU A 61 -4.37 0.42 7.47
CA GLU A 61 -5.28 1.06 8.45
C GLU A 61 -4.55 2.10 9.32
N LEU A 62 -3.27 1.89 9.59
CA LEU A 62 -2.43 2.91 10.22
C LEU A 62 -2.30 4.14 9.32
N GLY A 63 -2.17 3.97 8.01
CA GLY A 63 -2.14 5.07 7.06
C GLY A 63 -3.41 5.93 7.14
N HIS A 64 -4.59 5.33 7.24
CA HIS A 64 -5.83 6.05 7.52
C HIS A 64 -5.79 6.80 8.85
N ALA A 65 -5.32 6.16 9.92
CA ALA A 65 -5.16 6.79 11.23
C ALA A 65 -4.19 7.99 11.20
N LEU A 66 -3.23 7.99 10.26
CA LEU A 66 -2.29 9.09 10.01
C LEU A 66 -2.81 10.13 9.00
N GLY A 67 -3.98 9.89 8.42
CA GLY A 67 -4.68 10.83 7.55
C GLY A 67 -4.54 10.59 6.05
N LEU A 68 -3.94 9.47 5.64
CA LEU A 68 -3.87 9.06 4.25
C LEU A 68 -5.20 8.46 3.80
N ARG A 69 -5.52 8.67 2.53
CA ARG A 69 -6.66 8.05 1.84
C ARG A 69 -6.16 7.03 0.83
N HIS A 70 -7.07 6.30 0.20
CA HIS A 70 -6.67 5.23 -0.72
C HIS A 70 -5.92 5.69 -1.98
N GLY A 71 -6.07 6.96 -2.37
CA GLY A 71 -5.26 7.63 -3.39
C GLY A 71 -4.23 8.60 -2.81
N GLY A 72 -3.87 8.44 -1.53
CA GLY A 72 -3.00 9.32 -0.77
C GLY A 72 -3.73 10.57 -0.29
N GLY A 73 -3.98 11.49 -1.20
CA GLY A 73 -4.68 12.76 -0.92
C GLY A 73 -6.19 12.77 -1.26
N ASP A 74 -6.66 11.72 -1.92
CA ASP A 74 -8.00 11.55 -2.49
C ASP A 74 -8.51 10.09 -2.35
N ASN A 75 -9.73 9.82 -2.78
CA ASN A 75 -10.35 8.48 -2.74
C ASN A 75 -10.32 7.73 -4.09
N ILE A 76 -9.48 8.17 -5.04
CA ILE A 76 -9.30 7.43 -6.28
C ILE A 76 -8.45 6.20 -5.96
N ILE A 77 -9.02 5.02 -6.20
CA ILE A 77 -8.35 3.75 -5.94
C ILE A 77 -7.73 3.21 -7.23
N ASN A 78 -6.84 2.23 -7.09
CA ASN A 78 -6.26 1.50 -8.23
C ASN A 78 -5.47 2.36 -9.20
N LYS A 79 -5.00 3.56 -8.77
CA LYS A 79 -4.10 4.41 -9.56
C LYS A 79 -2.77 3.67 -9.81
N PRO A 80 -2.42 3.30 -11.05
CA PRO A 80 -1.21 2.48 -11.28
C PRO A 80 0.09 3.18 -10.90
N ASN A 81 0.11 4.51 -10.87
CA ASN A 81 1.28 5.32 -10.50
C ASN A 81 1.40 5.63 -9.01
N TYR A 82 0.36 5.36 -8.22
CA TYR A 82 0.37 5.59 -6.78
C TYR A 82 0.88 4.34 -6.05
N ILE A 83 2.21 4.17 -6.02
CA ILE A 83 2.88 2.99 -5.46
C ILE A 83 2.91 3.07 -3.93
N SER A 84 1.78 2.76 -3.31
CA SER A 84 1.57 2.82 -1.86
C SER A 84 0.68 1.69 -1.39
N ILE A 85 0.89 1.23 -0.16
CA ILE A 85 0.02 0.24 0.50
C ILE A 85 -1.41 0.77 0.69
N MET A 86 -1.59 2.09 0.66
CA MET A 86 -2.92 2.73 0.69
C MET A 86 -3.73 2.42 -0.57
N ASN A 87 -3.08 2.08 -1.67
CA ASN A 87 -3.73 1.75 -2.93
C ASN A 87 -4.18 0.29 -2.94
N TYR A 88 -5.47 0.04 -3.19
CA TYR A 88 -6.05 -1.30 -3.24
C TYR A 88 -5.40 -2.22 -4.28
N LEU A 89 -4.80 -1.67 -5.33
CA LEU A 89 -4.03 -2.45 -6.30
C LEU A 89 -2.89 -3.24 -5.63
N TYR A 90 -2.35 -2.70 -4.52
CA TYR A 90 -1.16 -3.19 -3.84
C TYR A 90 -1.40 -3.67 -2.41
N GLN A 91 -2.56 -3.37 -1.81
CA GLN A 91 -2.85 -3.69 -0.40
C GLN A 91 -2.57 -5.16 -0.06
N THR A 92 -3.19 -6.11 -0.77
CA THR A 92 -3.03 -7.55 -0.46
C THR A 92 -2.09 -8.28 -1.42
N SER A 93 -1.65 -7.59 -2.49
CA SER A 93 -0.80 -8.16 -3.53
C SER A 93 0.66 -7.72 -3.39
N GLY A 94 0.93 -6.65 -2.64
CA GLY A 94 2.25 -6.08 -2.39
C GLY A 94 2.68 -5.06 -3.44
N LEU A 95 3.63 -4.22 -3.09
CA LEU A 95 4.18 -3.21 -3.99
C LEU A 95 4.97 -3.87 -5.14
N PRO A 96 4.79 -3.40 -6.39
CA PRO A 96 5.57 -3.85 -7.52
C PRO A 96 7.02 -3.40 -7.40
N LYS A 97 7.90 -4.07 -8.13
CA LYS A 97 9.28 -3.63 -8.33
C LYS A 97 9.36 -2.89 -9.67
N LEU A 98 9.50 -1.57 -9.62
CA LEU A 98 9.74 -0.77 -10.81
C LEU A 98 11.02 -1.26 -11.52
N GLY A 99 10.95 -1.33 -12.85
CA GLY A 99 12.03 -1.76 -13.72
C GLY A 99 12.12 -3.28 -13.88
N HIS A 100 11.29 -4.04 -13.19
CA HIS A 100 11.21 -5.50 -13.34
C HIS A 100 10.31 -5.86 -14.53
N PRO A 101 10.62 -6.87 -15.37
CA PRO A 101 9.77 -7.25 -16.51
C PRO A 101 8.28 -7.55 -16.19
N GLN A 102 7.96 -7.78 -14.92
CA GLN A 102 6.60 -8.02 -14.41
C GLN A 102 6.04 -6.81 -13.64
N GLU A 103 6.53 -5.59 -13.87
CA GLU A 103 6.13 -4.38 -13.15
C GLU A 103 4.60 -4.19 -13.11
N GLY A 104 3.90 -4.52 -14.19
CA GLY A 104 2.44 -4.41 -14.32
C GLY A 104 1.62 -5.55 -13.72
N ASP A 105 2.21 -6.57 -13.09
CA ASP A 105 1.51 -7.79 -12.70
C ASP A 105 0.33 -7.55 -11.73
N ARG A 106 0.42 -6.57 -10.84
CA ARG A 106 -0.66 -6.14 -9.93
C ARG A 106 -1.82 -5.51 -10.70
N PHE A 107 -1.50 -4.69 -11.71
CA PHE A 107 -2.50 -4.13 -12.62
C PHE A 107 -3.20 -5.26 -13.40
N TYR A 108 -2.44 -6.24 -13.91
CA TYR A 108 -3.00 -7.38 -14.64
C TYR A 108 -3.90 -8.25 -13.76
N LEU A 109 -3.54 -8.46 -12.50
CA LEU A 109 -4.36 -9.20 -11.54
C LEU A 109 -5.72 -8.54 -11.30
N ALA A 110 -5.74 -7.21 -11.21
CA ALA A 110 -6.94 -6.43 -10.99
C ALA A 110 -7.84 -6.32 -12.25
N HIS A 111 -7.30 -6.61 -13.43
CA HIS A 111 -8.00 -6.45 -14.71
C HIS A 111 -8.20 -7.79 -15.41
N PRO A 112 -9.41 -8.39 -15.38
CA PRO A 112 -9.64 -9.71 -15.97
C PRO A 112 -9.28 -9.84 -17.46
N ALA A 113 -9.35 -8.75 -18.23
CA ALA A 113 -8.92 -8.73 -19.63
C ALA A 113 -7.40 -8.95 -19.79
N CYS A 114 -6.60 -8.61 -18.79
CA CYS A 114 -5.15 -8.74 -18.77
C CYS A 114 -4.67 -10.09 -18.19
N ASN A 115 -5.57 -11.02 -17.83
CA ASN A 115 -5.19 -12.30 -17.20
C ASN A 115 -4.19 -13.12 -18.03
N THR A 116 -4.17 -12.93 -19.35
CA THR A 116 -3.23 -13.58 -20.28
C THR A 116 -1.77 -13.25 -19.99
N HIS A 117 -1.48 -12.12 -19.32
CA HIS A 117 -0.13 -11.76 -18.86
C HIS A 117 0.33 -12.56 -17.64
N LEU A 118 -0.60 -13.11 -16.85
CA LEU A 118 -0.29 -13.86 -15.65
C LEU A 118 -0.25 -15.36 -15.89
N CYS A 119 -1.05 -15.85 -16.82
CA CYS A 119 -1.11 -17.28 -17.11
C CYS A 119 -1.76 -17.56 -18.47
N SER A 120 -1.49 -18.75 -19.01
CA SER A 120 -2.06 -19.22 -20.27
C SER A 120 -3.40 -19.92 -20.06
N GLY A 121 -4.47 -19.40 -20.66
CA GLY A 121 -5.79 -20.04 -20.65
C GLY A 121 -6.63 -19.74 -19.41
N SER A 122 -7.45 -20.71 -18.99
CA SER A 122 -8.29 -20.57 -17.80
C SER A 122 -7.51 -20.96 -16.55
N CYS A 123 -7.28 -20.01 -15.66
CA CYS A 123 -6.51 -20.22 -14.43
C CYS A 123 -7.30 -19.83 -13.20
N THR A 124 -7.05 -20.54 -12.11
CA THR A 124 -7.61 -20.22 -10.79
C THR A 124 -7.01 -18.92 -10.26
N TRP A 125 -7.66 -18.34 -9.25
CA TRP A 125 -7.14 -17.15 -8.58
C TRP A 125 -5.77 -17.42 -7.94
N ASP A 126 -5.59 -18.59 -7.30
CA ASP A 126 -4.32 -18.99 -6.70
C ASP A 126 -3.19 -19.06 -7.73
N GLN A 127 -3.46 -19.56 -8.94
CA GLN A 127 -2.46 -19.62 -10.00
C GLN A 127 -2.02 -18.22 -10.45
N LYS A 128 -2.94 -17.26 -10.52
CA LYS A 128 -2.62 -15.86 -10.86
C LYS A 128 -1.80 -15.19 -9.77
N VAL A 129 -2.15 -15.42 -8.51
CA VAL A 129 -1.42 -14.87 -7.37
C VAL A 129 -0.03 -15.48 -7.25
N ALA A 130 0.13 -16.76 -7.56
CA ALA A 130 1.42 -17.43 -7.60
C ALA A 130 2.34 -16.90 -8.73
N ALA A 131 1.78 -16.31 -9.79
CA ALA A 131 2.55 -15.74 -10.90
C ALA A 131 3.12 -14.34 -10.60
N LEU A 132 2.66 -13.68 -9.54
CA LEU A 132 3.11 -12.35 -9.15
C LEU A 132 4.57 -12.36 -8.70
N HIS A 133 5.37 -11.47 -9.26
CA HIS A 133 6.72 -11.21 -8.78
C HIS A 133 6.66 -10.62 -7.36
N ASP A 134 7.43 -11.17 -6.42
CA ASP A 134 7.39 -10.77 -5.01
C ASP A 134 5.95 -10.72 -4.44
N GLY A 135 5.09 -11.65 -4.89
CA GLY A 135 3.69 -11.74 -4.50
C GLY A 135 3.48 -12.06 -3.01
N PRO A 136 2.23 -12.12 -2.54
CA PRO A 136 1.91 -12.23 -1.12
C PRO A 136 2.34 -13.56 -0.48
N ARG A 137 2.60 -14.60 -1.28
CA ARG A 137 3.14 -15.89 -0.81
C ARG A 137 4.69 -15.91 -0.73
N SER A 138 5.36 -14.81 -1.05
CA SER A 138 6.83 -14.68 -1.07
C SER A 138 7.38 -14.02 0.19
N LYS A 139 8.63 -14.34 0.53
CA LYS A 139 9.43 -13.63 1.56
C LYS A 139 9.89 -12.24 1.10
N SER A 140 9.90 -12.00 -0.20
CA SER A 140 10.30 -10.73 -0.80
C SER A 140 9.14 -9.74 -0.93
N PHE A 141 7.98 -10.04 -0.36
CA PHE A 141 6.80 -9.16 -0.38
C PHE A 141 7.14 -7.78 0.17
N ARG A 142 6.70 -6.74 -0.55
CA ARG A 142 7.03 -5.35 -0.24
C ARG A 142 5.77 -4.59 0.18
N ILE A 143 5.89 -3.87 1.29
CA ILE A 143 4.91 -2.89 1.75
C ILE A 143 5.63 -1.56 1.98
N GLY A 144 4.92 -0.46 1.82
CA GLY A 144 5.50 0.88 1.88
C GLY A 144 4.47 1.94 1.52
N TYR A 145 4.69 3.16 1.97
CA TYR A 145 3.97 4.32 1.45
C TYR A 145 4.70 4.95 0.27
N SER A 146 3.97 5.70 -0.56
CA SER A 146 4.57 6.37 -1.73
C SER A 146 5.46 7.55 -1.31
N HIS A 147 6.49 7.81 -2.12
CA HIS A 147 7.39 8.95 -1.98
C HIS A 147 7.03 10.10 -2.95
N GLY A 148 5.89 9.99 -3.65
CA GLY A 148 5.42 11.03 -4.58
C GLY A 148 6.34 11.25 -5.79
N GLN A 149 7.08 10.23 -6.20
CA GLN A 149 8.08 10.33 -7.26
C GLN A 149 7.57 9.89 -8.63
N SER A 150 6.43 9.19 -8.71
CA SER A 150 5.87 8.78 -9.99
C SER A 150 5.31 9.98 -10.74
N MET A 151 5.42 9.97 -12.07
CA MET A 151 4.77 10.97 -12.91
C MET A 151 3.26 10.74 -12.95
N HIS A 152 2.51 11.77 -13.38
CA HIS A 152 1.07 11.66 -13.51
C HIS A 152 0.69 10.82 -14.73
N ILE A 153 -0.40 10.05 -14.64
CA ILE A 153 -0.97 9.35 -15.80
C ILE A 153 -2.19 10.13 -16.28
N ASP A 154 -2.17 10.64 -17.51
CA ASP A 154 -3.38 11.18 -18.17
C ASP A 154 -4.13 10.07 -18.89
N GLU A 155 -5.32 9.73 -18.40
CA GLU A 155 -6.16 8.67 -18.98
C GLU A 155 -6.67 8.95 -20.39
N SER A 156 -6.52 10.19 -20.87
CA SER A 156 -6.77 10.57 -22.27
C SER A 156 -5.60 10.26 -23.20
N ALA A 157 -4.42 9.98 -22.64
CA ALA A 157 -3.16 9.71 -23.34
C ALA A 157 -2.21 8.85 -22.47
N VAL A 158 -2.64 7.66 -22.06
CA VAL A 158 -1.84 6.74 -21.24
C VAL A 158 -0.68 6.19 -22.05
N SER A 159 0.54 6.27 -21.50
CA SER A 159 1.75 5.71 -22.09
C SER A 159 2.02 4.30 -21.57
N GLU A 160 1.91 3.29 -22.43
CA GLU A 160 2.29 1.92 -22.06
C GLU A 160 3.81 1.78 -21.89
N GLN A 161 4.59 2.58 -22.61
CA GLN A 161 6.05 2.63 -22.48
C GLN A 161 6.52 3.22 -21.13
N GLY A 162 5.67 4.05 -20.51
CA GLY A 162 5.99 4.70 -19.23
C GLY A 162 5.96 3.77 -18.03
N GLY A 163 5.32 2.61 -18.17
CA GLY A 163 5.09 1.69 -17.07
C GLY A 163 4.19 2.27 -16.01
N LEU A 164 4.32 1.79 -14.78
CA LEU A 164 3.50 2.23 -13.66
C LEU A 164 3.83 3.65 -13.22
N ALA A 165 5.10 4.06 -13.22
CA ALA A 165 5.49 5.39 -12.75
C ALA A 165 5.46 6.47 -13.85
N ASP A 166 5.03 6.13 -15.07
CA ASP A 166 5.06 6.96 -16.28
C ASP A 166 6.41 7.65 -16.53
N LYS A 167 7.50 6.86 -16.49
CA LYS A 167 8.88 7.33 -16.72
C LYS A 167 9.66 6.39 -17.66
N PRO A 168 9.37 6.41 -18.97
CA PRO A 168 10.01 5.49 -19.92
C PRO A 168 11.54 5.57 -19.84
N GLY A 169 12.20 4.44 -19.54
CA GLY A 169 13.66 4.34 -19.48
C GLY A 169 14.31 4.82 -18.17
N GLU A 170 13.55 5.32 -17.20
CA GLU A 170 14.07 5.72 -15.88
C GLU A 170 13.81 4.63 -14.82
N GLY A 171 14.23 3.41 -15.12
CA GLY A 171 14.05 2.28 -14.19
C GLY A 171 12.59 1.83 -14.05
N THR A 172 11.75 2.08 -15.05
CA THR A 172 10.45 1.42 -15.24
C THR A 172 10.50 0.47 -16.44
N THR A 173 9.53 -0.44 -16.53
CA THR A 173 9.28 -1.27 -17.71
C THR A 173 7.87 -1.05 -18.25
N PRO A 174 7.65 -1.24 -19.55
CA PRO A 174 6.33 -1.06 -20.14
C PRO A 174 5.23 -1.92 -19.52
N VAL A 175 4.02 -1.37 -19.45
CA VAL A 175 2.81 -2.04 -18.96
C VAL A 175 1.72 -1.95 -20.02
N ASP A 176 1.14 -3.09 -20.39
CA ASP A 176 0.01 -3.18 -21.31
C ASP A 176 -1.29 -2.80 -20.58
N PHE A 177 -1.64 -1.52 -20.63
CA PHE A 177 -2.81 -0.99 -19.92
C PHE A 177 -4.12 -1.33 -20.64
N ASN A 178 -4.08 -1.58 -21.96
CA ASN A 178 -5.29 -1.94 -22.71
C ASN A 178 -5.60 -3.45 -22.73
N CYS A 179 -4.64 -4.29 -22.34
CA CYS A 179 -4.69 -5.75 -22.30
C CYS A 179 -4.76 -6.42 -23.69
N ASP A 180 -4.24 -5.80 -24.75
CA ASP A 180 -4.28 -6.34 -26.11
C ASP A 180 -3.10 -7.27 -26.46
N GLY A 181 -2.14 -7.39 -25.55
CA GLY A 181 -0.95 -8.23 -25.67
C GLY A 181 0.24 -7.52 -26.33
N ASN A 182 0.11 -6.25 -26.71
CA ASN A 182 1.17 -5.46 -27.32
C ASN A 182 1.42 -4.19 -26.53
N ILE A 183 2.67 -3.74 -26.50
CA ILE A 183 3.02 -2.44 -25.94
C ILE A 183 2.95 -1.39 -27.04
N SER A 184 1.98 -0.48 -26.93
CA SER A 184 1.80 0.64 -27.85
C SER A 184 2.95 1.64 -27.73
N SER A 185 3.51 2.07 -28.87
CA SER A 185 4.46 3.19 -28.91
C SER A 185 3.78 4.56 -28.87
N ALA A 186 2.48 4.60 -29.21
CA ALA A 186 1.64 5.79 -29.13
C ALA A 186 0.76 5.75 -27.86
N PRO A 187 0.42 6.92 -27.28
CA PRO A 187 -0.49 6.96 -26.14
C PRO A 187 -1.89 6.46 -26.48
N ILE A 188 -2.54 5.81 -25.51
CA ILE A 188 -3.88 5.23 -25.64
C ILE A 188 -4.90 5.93 -24.74
N ARG A 189 -6.18 5.81 -25.09
CA ARG A 189 -7.27 6.29 -24.24
C ARG A 189 -7.78 5.14 -23.38
N LYS A 190 -7.50 5.16 -22.08
CA LYS A 190 -7.85 4.07 -21.18
C LYS A 190 -8.10 4.58 -19.76
N LEU A 191 -9.22 4.15 -19.18
CA LEU A 191 -9.44 4.25 -17.74
C LEU A 191 -8.64 3.14 -17.06
N VAL A 192 -7.71 3.52 -16.19
CA VAL A 192 -6.82 2.61 -15.44
C VAL A 192 -7.06 2.69 -13.93
N HIS A 193 -7.77 3.71 -13.44
CA HIS A 193 -8.21 3.80 -12.05
C HIS A 193 -9.55 3.12 -11.79
N ASP A 194 -9.87 3.02 -10.50
CA ASP A 194 -11.21 2.69 -10.05
C ASP A 194 -11.69 3.68 -8.97
N CYS A 195 -12.98 3.63 -8.68
CA CYS A 195 -13.64 4.53 -7.74
C CYS A 195 -14.35 3.72 -6.66
N ILE A 196 -14.18 4.14 -5.41
CA ILE A 196 -14.94 3.61 -4.29
C ILE A 196 -15.71 4.73 -3.61
N ASP A 197 -16.93 4.41 -3.17
CA ASP A 197 -17.62 5.22 -2.17
C ASP A 197 -17.30 4.62 -0.81
N ASP A 198 -16.24 5.13 -0.18
CA ASP A 198 -15.82 4.70 1.14
C ASP A 198 -16.62 5.48 2.21
N PRO A 199 -17.57 4.83 2.91
CA PRO A 199 -18.37 5.50 3.92
C PRO A 199 -17.56 5.99 5.13
N LEU A 200 -16.38 5.42 5.39
CA LEU A 200 -15.48 5.83 6.48
C LEU A 200 -14.71 7.10 6.11
N SER A 201 -14.43 7.33 4.83
CA SER A 201 -13.86 8.58 4.33
C SER A 201 -14.85 9.78 4.34
N ARG A 202 -16.17 9.51 4.40
CA ARG A 202 -17.24 10.53 4.43
C ARG A 202 -17.21 11.44 5.66
N PHE A 203 -16.41 11.10 6.68
CA PHE A 203 -16.27 11.87 7.91
C PHE A 203 -15.18 12.96 7.86
N ASP A 204 -14.59 13.24 6.69
CA ASP A 204 -13.75 14.42 6.48
C ASP A 204 -14.56 15.55 5.82
N PRO A 205 -15.15 16.47 6.62
CA PRO A 205 -15.95 17.58 6.09
C PRO A 205 -15.14 18.60 5.27
N GLY A 206 -13.79 18.50 5.24
CA GLY A 206 -12.91 19.41 4.50
C GLY A 206 -12.63 18.99 3.04
N LYS A 207 -12.94 17.75 2.66
CA LYS A 207 -12.73 17.22 1.29
C LYS A 207 -13.89 16.30 0.90
N PRO A 208 -15.03 16.83 0.42
CA PRO A 208 -16.10 15.98 -0.09
C PRO A 208 -15.56 15.14 -1.25
N ASP A 209 -15.91 13.85 -1.28
CA ASP A 209 -15.43 12.81 -2.23
C ASP A 209 -15.78 13.05 -3.71
N ARG A 210 -16.06 14.30 -4.10
CA ARG A 210 -16.31 14.73 -5.47
C ARG A 210 -15.00 15.12 -6.14
N ASN A 211 -14.21 14.12 -6.53
CA ASN A 211 -13.21 14.32 -7.56
C ASN A 211 -13.87 14.18 -8.95
N GLU A 212 -13.33 14.84 -9.96
CA GLU A 212 -13.86 14.78 -11.34
C GLU A 212 -13.79 13.36 -11.92
N ALA A 213 -12.81 12.56 -11.46
CA ALA A 213 -12.59 11.17 -11.86
C ALA A 213 -13.75 10.23 -11.49
N CYS A 214 -14.37 10.42 -10.32
CA CYS A 214 -15.38 9.52 -9.75
C CYS A 214 -16.79 10.11 -9.75
N ALA A 215 -17.08 11.04 -10.66
CA ALA A 215 -18.32 11.81 -10.84
C ALA A 215 -19.66 11.17 -10.41
N GLY A 216 -19.95 11.13 -9.10
CA GLY A 216 -21.24 10.72 -8.54
C GLY A 216 -21.16 10.21 -7.10
N LYS A 217 -22.29 10.25 -6.37
CA LYS A 217 -22.44 9.51 -5.10
C LYS A 217 -22.51 8.00 -5.42
N ASN A 218 -21.89 7.15 -4.60
CA ASN A 218 -21.78 5.70 -4.79
C ASN A 218 -20.70 5.20 -5.77
N GLY A 219 -19.75 6.04 -6.23
CA GLY A 219 -18.57 5.58 -7.00
C GLY A 219 -18.88 4.95 -8.37
N THR A 220 -20.09 5.12 -8.91
CA THR A 220 -20.59 4.33 -10.04
C THR A 220 -20.22 4.86 -11.42
N ARG A 221 -19.66 6.07 -11.55
CA ARG A 221 -19.30 6.64 -12.86
C ARG A 221 -17.87 7.17 -12.87
N ARG A 222 -17.00 6.38 -13.50
CA ARG A 222 -15.62 6.78 -13.82
C ARG A 222 -15.58 7.71 -15.02
N GLN A 223 -14.79 8.76 -14.92
CA GLN A 223 -14.44 9.67 -16.00
C GLN A 223 -12.92 9.76 -16.09
N ARG A 224 -12.41 9.96 -17.31
CA ARG A 224 -10.97 10.08 -17.51
C ARG A 224 -10.45 11.26 -16.71
N ALA A 225 -9.34 11.04 -16.02
CA ALA A 225 -8.68 12.05 -15.22
C ALA A 225 -7.16 12.00 -15.38
N VAL A 226 -6.50 13.02 -14.85
CA VAL A 226 -5.07 13.00 -14.59
C VAL A 226 -4.85 12.41 -13.20
N LEU A 227 -4.24 11.23 -13.15
CA LEU A 227 -3.97 10.50 -11.93
C LEU A 227 -2.62 10.93 -11.38
N ASN A 228 -2.61 11.54 -10.20
CA ASN A 228 -1.38 11.98 -9.54
C ASN A 228 -0.95 10.96 -8.48
N ASP A 229 0.35 10.73 -8.41
CA ASP A 229 1.00 10.15 -7.24
C ASP A 229 0.90 11.12 -6.05
N HIS A 230 1.17 10.63 -4.86
CA HIS A 230 1.12 11.39 -3.62
C HIS A 230 2.33 11.04 -2.76
N ASP A 231 3.04 12.05 -2.26
CA ASP A 231 4.09 11.85 -1.27
C ASP A 231 3.46 11.61 0.09
N ASP A 232 3.19 10.35 0.38
CA ASP A 232 2.62 9.94 1.66
C ASP A 232 3.60 10.23 2.80
N TRP A 233 4.89 9.88 2.63
CA TRP A 233 5.91 10.06 3.65
C TRP A 233 6.09 11.53 4.04
N GLY A 234 6.11 12.43 3.05
CA GLY A 234 6.19 13.87 3.30
C GLY A 234 4.97 14.46 4.01
N GLN A 235 3.83 13.76 4.00
CA GLN A 235 2.60 14.19 4.69
C GLN A 235 2.41 13.52 6.06
N LEU A 236 3.19 12.49 6.39
CA LEU A 236 3.14 11.84 7.70
C LEU A 236 3.83 12.71 8.77
N SER A 237 3.04 13.21 9.72
CA SER A 237 3.58 13.82 10.94
C SER A 237 3.77 12.76 12.02
N LEU A 238 4.96 12.16 12.07
CA LEU A 238 5.34 11.21 13.12
C LEU A 238 6.18 11.93 14.18
N PHE A 239 5.60 12.14 15.36
CA PHE A 239 6.33 12.63 16.53
C PHE A 239 6.70 11.46 17.44
N PHE A 240 7.99 11.09 17.43
CA PHE A 240 8.54 10.15 18.40
C PHE A 240 8.91 10.93 19.66
N ALA A 241 8.00 10.96 20.63
CA ALA A 241 8.33 11.44 21.96
C ALA A 241 9.16 10.35 22.66
N GLU A 242 10.45 10.59 22.83
CA GLU A 242 11.19 9.83 23.84
C GLU A 242 10.58 10.23 25.19
N LEU A 243 9.97 9.29 25.91
CA LEU A 243 9.54 9.51 27.29
C LEU A 243 10.81 9.67 28.13
N TYR A 244 11.32 10.90 28.19
CA TYR A 244 12.32 11.28 29.17
C TYR A 244 11.65 11.27 30.54
N ASP A 245 11.96 10.26 31.35
CA ASP A 245 11.63 10.23 32.77
C ASP A 245 12.81 10.87 33.55
N PRO A 246 12.70 12.15 33.96
CA PRO A 246 13.73 12.79 34.79
C PRO A 246 13.91 12.14 36.17
N SER A 247 12.99 11.28 36.62
CA SER A 247 13.09 10.59 37.91
C SER A 247 13.81 9.24 37.85
N ALA A 248 14.01 8.68 36.66
CA ALA A 248 14.79 7.45 36.45
C ALA A 248 16.31 7.69 36.35
N LEU A 249 16.75 8.95 36.43
CA LEU A 249 18.14 9.36 36.35
C LEU A 249 18.69 9.68 37.76
N ASP A 250 19.03 8.66 38.56
CA ASP A 250 20.04 8.85 39.62
C ASP A 250 21.39 9.06 38.91
N LEU A 251 21.64 10.31 38.46
CA LEU A 251 22.94 10.78 38.00
C LEU A 251 23.91 10.81 39.20
N ARG A 252 24.26 9.64 39.71
CA ARG A 252 25.53 9.48 40.38
C ARG A 252 26.58 9.61 39.29
N LEU A 253 27.11 10.81 39.13
CA LEU A 253 28.19 11.16 38.21
C LEU A 253 29.32 10.11 38.21
N GLY A 254 29.57 9.47 39.36
CA GLY A 254 30.50 8.35 39.49
C GLY A 254 30.15 7.09 38.68
N ALA A 255 28.88 6.69 38.60
CA ALA A 255 28.43 5.51 37.86
C ALA A 255 28.48 5.72 36.34
N TYR A 256 28.20 6.94 35.88
CA TYR A 256 28.33 7.33 34.47
C TYR A 256 29.81 7.37 34.03
N LEU A 257 30.69 7.92 34.88
CA LEU A 257 32.13 7.93 34.62
C LEU A 257 32.74 6.52 34.66
N GLU A 258 32.27 5.62 35.54
CA GLU A 258 32.70 4.22 35.52
C GLU A 258 32.27 3.48 34.24
N ARG A 259 31.05 3.75 33.74
CA ARG A 259 30.56 3.11 32.52
C ARG A 259 31.35 3.57 31.28
N LEU A 260 31.62 4.87 31.15
CA LEU A 260 32.51 5.40 30.11
C LEU A 260 33.93 4.84 30.20
N ARG A 261 34.46 4.63 31.42
CA ARG A 261 35.80 4.06 31.61
C ARG A 261 35.87 2.57 31.22
N ARG A 262 34.80 1.81 31.48
CA ARG A 262 34.70 0.41 31.04
C ARG A 262 34.57 0.29 29.52
N GLU A 263 33.72 1.10 28.89
CA GLU A 263 33.50 1.06 27.44
C GLU A 263 34.69 1.63 26.64
N GLY A 264 35.37 2.65 27.15
CA GLY A 264 36.62 3.18 26.57
C GLY A 264 37.76 2.16 26.59
N SER A 265 37.84 1.32 27.63
CA SER A 265 38.85 0.26 27.73
C SER A 265 38.61 -0.91 26.75
N SER A 266 37.37 -1.17 26.34
CA SER A 266 37.05 -2.17 25.30
C SER A 266 37.31 -1.69 23.87
N LEU A 267 37.50 -0.38 23.67
CA LEU A 267 37.70 0.24 22.35
C LEU A 267 39.11 0.81 22.14
N GLY A 268 40.00 0.70 23.13
CA GLY A 268 41.41 1.09 22.99
C GLY A 268 41.64 2.60 22.87
N ILE A 269 40.69 3.45 23.26
CA ILE A 269 40.80 4.91 23.19
C ILE A 269 41.17 5.43 24.58
N THR A 270 42.35 6.05 24.71
CA THR A 270 42.78 6.76 25.92
C THR A 270 42.50 8.26 25.74
N PHE A 271 41.87 8.89 26.74
CA PHE A 271 41.81 10.34 26.89
C PHE A 271 43.01 10.84 27.70
#